data_AF-A0AA94LLG9-F1
#
_entry.id   AF-A0AA94LLG9-F1
#
_cell.length_a   1.000
_cell.length_b   1.000
_cell.length_c   1.000
_cell.angle_alpha   90.00
_cell.angle_beta   90.00
_cell.angle_gamma   90.00
#
_symmetry.space_group_name_H-M   'P 1'
#
loop_
_entity.id
_entity.type
_entity.pdbx_description
1 polymer ?
#
loop_
_entity_poly.entity_id
_entity_poly.type
_entity_poly.pdbx_seq_one_letter_code
_entity_poly.pdbx_strand_id
1 'polypeptide(L)'
;MMKVLHIDKTKIICDFKRLSDIWDSSNNITLSLNIRQQDFDFVVRRLITSLPNDLAYSIMSEIAECENLNEELMQLIYDKGDKGCKVAICLNKNLSQELQKYCEQSNDVDIKEHYQQRE
;
A
#
# COMPACT_ATOMS: atom_id res chain seq x y z
N MET A 1 17.27 18.88 2.10
CA MET A 1 15.92 19.24 1.65
C MET A 1 15.23 17.96 1.21
N MET A 2 14.06 17.66 1.77
CA MET A 2 13.28 16.45 1.44
C MET A 2 12.68 16.61 0.04
N LYS A 3 12.79 15.58 -0.81
CA LYS A 3 12.14 15.55 -2.12
C LYS A 3 10.75 14.93 -2.01
N VAL A 4 9.81 15.37 -2.83
CA VAL A 4 8.48 14.78 -2.93
C VAL A 4 8.31 14.15 -4.31
N LEU A 5 7.98 12.87 -4.35
CA LEU A 5 7.62 12.15 -5.57
C LEU A 5 6.11 12.18 -5.74
N HIS A 6 5.64 13.05 -6.64
CA HIS A 6 4.21 13.17 -6.93
C HIS A 6 3.76 12.06 -7.87
N ILE A 7 2.94 11.14 -7.36
CA ILE A 7 2.40 10.01 -8.09
C ILE A 7 0.93 10.28 -8.45
N ASP A 8 0.58 10.00 -9.70
CA ASP A 8 -0.80 9.97 -10.17
C ASP A 8 -1.01 8.74 -11.05
N LYS A 9 -2.27 8.45 -11.38
CA LYS A 9 -2.63 7.30 -12.22
C LYS A 9 -1.86 7.29 -13.55
N THR A 10 -1.72 8.44 -14.21
CA THR A 10 -1.06 8.54 -15.52
C THR A 10 0.41 8.20 -15.41
N LYS A 11 1.11 8.71 -14.39
CA LYS A 11 2.52 8.38 -14.15
C LYS A 11 2.73 6.91 -13.82
N ILE A 12 1.83 6.27 -13.09
CA ILE A 12 1.89 4.81 -12.85
C ILE A 12 1.74 4.03 -14.15
N ILE A 13 0.91 4.49 -15.09
CA ILE A 13 0.71 3.79 -16.36
C ILE A 13 1.93 3.98 -17.28
N CYS A 14 2.39 5.22 -17.43
CA CYS A 14 3.35 5.61 -18.46
C CYS A 14 4.80 5.57 -18.01
N ASP A 15 5.06 5.91 -16.74
CA ASP A 15 6.40 6.30 -16.26
C ASP A 15 6.88 5.48 -15.05
N PHE A 16 6.18 4.41 -14.67
CA PHE A 16 6.44 3.70 -13.40
C PHE A 16 7.90 3.29 -13.21
N LYS A 17 8.55 2.77 -14.27
CA LYS A 17 9.97 2.39 -14.21
C LYS A 17 10.86 3.57 -13.83
N ARG A 18 10.68 4.73 -14.48
CA ARG A 18 11.44 5.94 -14.18
C ARG A 18 11.18 6.42 -12.74
N LEU A 19 9.94 6.32 -12.27
CA LEU A 19 9.59 6.69 -10.89
C LEU A 19 10.28 5.76 -9.88
N SER A 20 10.32 4.45 -10.16
CA SER A 20 11.05 3.49 -9.34
C SER A 20 12.54 3.81 -9.30
N ASP A 21 13.16 4.08 -10.45
CA ASP A 21 14.59 4.43 -10.48
C ASP A 21 14.88 5.69 -9.65
N ILE A 22 13.97 6.68 -9.64
CA ILE A 22 14.07 7.89 -8.79
C ILE A 22 13.91 7.54 -7.32
N TRP A 23 12.94 6.66 -6.98
CA TRP A 23 12.68 6.20 -5.63
C TRP A 23 13.91 5.50 -5.05
N ASP A 24 14.42 4.51 -5.76
CA ASP A 24 15.53 3.65 -5.34
C ASP A 24 16.87 4.41 -5.24
N SER A 25 17.05 5.47 -6.04
CA SER A 25 18.27 6.30 -6.02
C SER A 25 18.22 7.47 -5.02
N SER A 26 17.08 7.68 -4.34
CA SER A 26 16.89 8.85 -3.48
C SER A 26 16.95 8.51 -1.99
N ASN A 27 17.95 9.06 -1.29
CA ASN A 27 18.12 8.83 0.16
C ASN A 27 17.16 9.63 1.08
N ASN A 28 16.35 10.55 0.54
CA ASN A 28 15.47 11.42 1.33
C ASN A 28 14.29 11.93 0.48
N ILE A 29 13.41 10.98 0.13
CA ILE A 29 12.22 11.21 -0.70
C ILE A 29 10.99 10.71 0.04
N THR A 30 9.87 11.39 -0.15
CA THR A 30 8.54 10.96 0.31
C THR A 30 7.57 10.91 -0.85
N LEU A 31 6.46 10.19 -0.69
CA LEU A 31 5.39 10.10 -1.67
C LEU A 31 4.34 11.18 -1.46
N SER A 32 3.65 11.50 -2.55
CA SER A 32 2.43 12.29 -2.55
C SER A 32 1.52 11.72 -3.61
N LEU A 33 0.48 10.99 -3.19
CA LEU A 33 -0.50 10.41 -4.09
C LEU A 33 -1.57 11.44 -4.48
N ASN A 34 -1.74 11.63 -5.78
CA ASN A 34 -2.87 12.31 -6.39
C ASN A 34 -3.65 11.28 -7.24
N ILE A 35 -4.28 10.33 -6.54
CA ILE A 35 -5.06 9.25 -7.14
C ILE A 35 -6.45 9.28 -6.50
N ARG A 36 -7.49 9.29 -7.33
CA ARG A 36 -8.87 9.26 -6.84
C ARG A 36 -9.21 7.84 -6.39
N GLN A 37 -10.02 7.72 -5.35
CA GLN A 37 -10.43 6.41 -4.81
C GLN A 37 -11.07 5.49 -5.86
N GLN A 38 -11.86 6.04 -6.79
CA GLN A 38 -12.45 5.29 -7.92
C GLN A 38 -11.41 4.61 -8.84
N ASP A 39 -10.16 5.07 -8.80
CA ASP A 39 -9.06 4.56 -9.61
C ASP A 39 -8.17 3.56 -8.83
N PHE A 40 -8.42 3.33 -7.52
CA PHE A 40 -7.57 2.49 -6.67
C PHE A 40 -7.49 1.04 -7.13
N ASP A 41 -8.61 0.39 -7.47
CA ASP A 41 -8.60 -1.01 -7.94
C ASP A 41 -7.69 -1.17 -9.16
N PHE A 42 -7.86 -0.30 -10.17
CA PHE A 42 -7.03 -0.30 -11.36
C PHE A 42 -5.54 -0.09 -11.02
N VAL A 43 -5.25 0.88 -10.16
CA VAL A 43 -3.87 1.21 -9.77
C VAL A 43 -3.21 0.05 -9.04
N VAL A 44 -3.87 -0.53 -8.03
CA VAL A 44 -3.32 -1.65 -7.25
C VAL A 44 -3.05 -2.84 -8.15
N ARG A 45 -4.01 -3.23 -9.01
CA ARG A 45 -3.81 -4.33 -9.97
C ARG A 45 -2.65 -4.06 -10.93
N ARG A 46 -2.44 -2.81 -11.35
CA ARG A 46 -1.29 -2.44 -12.16
C ARG A 46 0.02 -2.56 -11.38
N LEU A 47 0.08 -2.08 -10.14
CA LEU A 47 1.27 -2.15 -9.29
C LEU A 47 1.68 -3.59 -8.97
N ILE A 48 0.71 -4.49 -8.78
CA ILE A 48 0.96 -5.92 -8.57
C ILE A 48 1.78 -6.54 -9.71
N THR A 49 1.61 -6.06 -10.96
CA THR A 49 2.40 -6.55 -12.11
C THR A 49 3.87 -6.15 -12.06
N SER A 50 4.24 -5.22 -11.18
CA SER A 50 5.60 -4.74 -10.99
C SER A 50 6.29 -5.33 -9.77
N LEU A 51 5.64 -6.22 -9.01
CA LEU A 51 6.23 -6.79 -7.80
C LEU A 51 7.31 -7.84 -8.12
N PRO A 52 8.37 -7.94 -7.29
CA PRO A 52 8.65 -7.12 -6.10
C PRO A 52 9.25 -5.75 -6.46
N ASN A 53 8.70 -4.67 -5.90
CA ASN A 53 9.19 -3.30 -6.13
C ASN A 53 8.82 -2.36 -4.97
N ASP A 54 9.80 -1.66 -4.42
CA ASP A 54 9.64 -0.85 -3.19
C ASP A 54 8.70 0.33 -3.38
N LEU A 55 8.74 0.99 -4.55
CA LEU A 55 7.79 2.05 -4.87
C LEU A 55 6.36 1.50 -5.01
N ALA A 56 6.20 0.32 -5.62
CA ALA A 56 4.88 -0.31 -5.74
C ALA A 56 4.30 -0.63 -4.37
N TYR A 57 5.08 -1.23 -3.47
CA TYR A 57 4.68 -1.49 -2.10
C TYR A 57 4.34 -0.21 -1.34
N SER A 58 5.16 0.84 -1.48
CA SER A 58 4.94 2.11 -0.81
C SER A 58 3.62 2.79 -1.25
N ILE A 59 3.32 2.77 -2.56
CA ILE A 59 2.04 3.29 -3.08
C ILE A 59 0.86 2.43 -2.60
N MET A 60 1.00 1.09 -2.61
CA MET A 60 -0.06 0.18 -2.13
C MET A 60 -0.33 0.37 -0.63
N SER A 61 0.71 0.63 0.17
CA SER A 61 0.58 0.92 1.60
C SER A 61 -0.21 2.21 1.86
N GLU A 62 0.10 3.31 1.16
CA GLU A 62 -0.67 4.56 1.30
C GLU A 62 -2.13 4.40 0.84
N ILE A 63 -2.40 3.55 -0.16
CA ILE A 63 -3.78 3.23 -0.56
C ILE A 63 -4.49 2.42 0.54
N ALA A 64 -3.80 1.50 1.21
CA ALA A 64 -4.34 0.67 2.29
C ALA A 64 -4.77 1.46 3.52
N GLU A 65 -4.16 2.63 3.76
CA GLU A 65 -4.53 3.55 4.85
C GLU A 65 -5.89 4.24 4.60
N CYS A 66 -6.49 4.11 3.41
CA CYS A 66 -7.79 4.69 3.13
C CYS A 66 -8.92 3.95 3.86
N GLU A 67 -9.64 4.64 4.77
CA GLU A 67 -10.70 4.06 5.61
C GLU A 67 -11.86 3.41 4.83
N ASN A 68 -12.15 3.89 3.63
CA ASN A 68 -13.27 3.43 2.80
C ASN A 68 -12.84 2.49 1.66
N LEU A 69 -11.70 1.80 1.83
CA LEU A 69 -11.29 0.77 0.89
C LEU A 69 -12.29 -0.40 0.91
N ASN A 70 -12.64 -0.95 -0.24
CA ASN A 70 -13.52 -2.10 -0.28
C ASN A 70 -12.79 -3.38 0.16
N GLU A 71 -13.54 -4.37 0.64
CA GLU A 71 -13.01 -5.61 1.21
C GLU A 71 -12.14 -6.40 0.22
N GLU A 72 -12.58 -6.54 -1.04
CA GLU A 72 -11.80 -7.25 -2.07
C GLU A 72 -10.42 -6.63 -2.24
N LEU A 73 -10.36 -5.30 -2.28
CA LEU A 73 -9.13 -4.56 -2.47
C LEU A 73 -8.25 -4.59 -1.21
N MET A 74 -8.84 -4.54 -0.01
CA MET A 74 -8.12 -4.76 1.25
C MET A 74 -7.44 -6.14 1.26
N GLN A 75 -8.18 -7.19 0.91
CA GLN A 75 -7.66 -8.56 0.83
C GLN A 75 -6.54 -8.66 -0.21
N LEU A 76 -6.75 -8.09 -1.39
CA LEU A 76 -5.76 -8.11 -2.46
C LEU A 76 -4.44 -7.43 -2.06
N ILE A 77 -4.51 -6.28 -1.37
CA ILE A 77 -3.32 -5.58 -0.87
C ILE A 77 -2.66 -6.40 0.24
N TYR A 78 -3.42 -7.00 1.16
CA TYR A 78 -2.86 -7.84 2.22
C TYR A 78 -2.09 -9.05 1.66
N ASP A 79 -2.65 -9.72 0.64
CA ASP A 79 -2.08 -10.94 0.07
C ASP A 79 -0.84 -10.69 -0.78
N LYS A 80 -0.82 -9.57 -1.51
CA LYS A 80 0.27 -9.24 -2.45
C LYS A 80 1.29 -8.27 -1.90
N GLY A 81 0.89 -7.49 -0.90
CA GLY A 81 1.70 -6.46 -0.28
C GLY A 81 2.83 -7.01 0.59
N ASP A 82 3.77 -6.12 0.86
CA ASP A 82 4.84 -6.36 1.81
C ASP A 82 4.36 -6.15 3.25
N LYS A 83 5.31 -6.09 4.18
CA LYS A 83 5.02 -5.84 5.58
C LYS A 83 4.32 -4.50 5.80
N GLY A 84 4.75 -3.43 5.11
CA GLY A 84 4.12 -2.11 5.21
C GLY A 84 2.65 -2.15 4.81
N CYS A 85 2.35 -2.75 3.66
CA CYS A 85 0.98 -2.96 3.20
C CYS A 85 0.12 -3.72 4.22
N LYS A 86 0.65 -4.80 4.79
CA LYS A 86 -0.11 -5.62 5.76
C LYS A 86 -0.36 -4.87 7.07
N VAL A 87 0.62 -4.12 7.56
CA VAL A 87 0.44 -3.25 8.73
C VAL A 87 -0.65 -2.21 8.45
N ALA A 88 -0.59 -1.52 7.31
CA ALA A 88 -1.59 -0.52 6.92
C ALA A 88 -3.00 -1.11 6.86
N ILE A 89 -3.16 -2.30 6.27
CA ILE A 89 -4.44 -3.02 6.28
C ILE A 89 -4.87 -3.37 7.71
N CYS A 90 -3.98 -3.95 8.53
CA CYS A 90 -4.35 -4.35 9.88
C CYS A 90 -4.71 -3.20 10.82
N LEU A 91 -4.22 -1.98 10.54
CA LEU A 91 -4.62 -0.75 11.23
C LEU A 91 -6.01 -0.24 10.80
N ASN A 92 -6.56 -0.71 9.68
CA ASN A 92 -7.88 -0.34 9.24
C ASN A 92 -8.95 -0.90 10.20
N LYS A 93 -9.97 -0.09 10.54
CA LYS A 93 -11.06 -0.48 11.45
C LYS A 93 -12.16 -1.28 10.75
N ASN A 94 -12.28 -1.14 9.44
CA ASN A 94 -13.34 -1.74 8.62
C ASN A 94 -12.92 -3.07 8.00
N LEU A 95 -12.14 -3.88 8.73
CA LEU A 95 -11.71 -5.19 8.25
C LEU A 95 -12.87 -6.19 8.22
N SER A 96 -12.86 -7.04 7.19
CA SER A 96 -13.67 -8.25 7.18
C SER A 96 -13.29 -9.20 8.31
N GLN A 97 -14.20 -10.11 8.65
CA GLN A 97 -13.92 -11.14 9.67
C GLN A 97 -12.73 -12.02 9.30
N GLU A 98 -12.48 -12.23 8.00
CA GLU A 98 -11.36 -13.00 7.52
C GLU A 98 -10.04 -12.25 7.74
N LEU A 99 -9.95 -10.98 7.32
CA LEU A 99 -8.76 -10.15 7.53
C LEU A 99 -8.46 -9.94 9.02
N GLN A 100 -9.47 -9.79 9.87
CA GLN A 100 -9.29 -9.74 11.32
C GLN A 100 -8.55 -10.97 11.84
N LYS A 101 -8.97 -12.17 11.42
CA LYS A 101 -8.31 -13.43 11.82
C LYS A 101 -6.87 -13.48 11.31
N TYR A 102 -6.61 -13.05 10.06
CA TYR A 102 -5.25 -13.03 9.52
C TYR A 102 -4.33 -12.09 10.29
N CYS A 103 -4.81 -10.91 10.67
CA CYS A 103 -4.05 -9.99 11.50
C CYS A 103 -3.79 -10.54 12.92
N GLU A 104 -4.79 -11.14 13.56
CA GLU A 104 -4.68 -11.72 14.92
C GLU A 104 -3.71 -12.91 14.98
N GLN A 105 -3.71 -13.72 13.92
CA GLN A 105 -2.93 -14.96 13.80
C GLN A 105 -1.63 -14.75 13.02
N SER A 106 -1.28 -13.51 12.67
CA SER A 106 -0.03 -13.20 11.98
C SER A 106 1.17 -13.71 12.78
N ASN A 107 2.09 -14.39 12.10
CA ASN A 107 3.38 -14.79 12.66
C ASN A 107 4.38 -13.61 12.70
N ASP A 108 4.09 -12.50 12.02
CA ASP A 108 4.86 -11.27 12.11
C ASP A 108 4.41 -10.46 13.32
N VAL A 109 5.31 -10.30 14.28
CA VAL A 109 5.06 -9.58 15.55
C VAL A 109 4.60 -8.16 15.29
N ASP A 110 5.19 -7.44 14.34
CA ASP A 110 4.85 -6.04 14.12
C ASP A 110 3.43 -5.92 13.57
N ILE A 111 3.02 -6.80 12.66
CA ILE A 111 1.63 -6.82 12.14
C ILE A 111 0.64 -7.05 13.30
N LYS A 112 0.95 -8.00 14.18
CA LYS A 112 0.09 -8.35 15.31
C LYS A 112 0.01 -7.22 16.33
N GLU A 113 1.14 -6.60 16.68
CA GLU A 113 1.19 -5.48 17.62
C GLU A 113 0.43 -4.27 17.10
N HIS A 114 0.62 -3.90 15.84
CA HIS A 114 -0.12 -2.78 15.23
C HIS A 114 -1.62 -3.06 15.17
N TYR A 115 -2.02 -4.29 14.83
CA TYR A 115 -3.44 -4.68 14.88
C TYR A 115 -4.03 -4.55 16.29
N GLN A 116 -3.31 -4.96 17.33
CA GLN A 116 -3.78 -4.90 18.72
C GLN A 116 -3.86 -3.47 19.27
N GLN A 117 -3.10 -2.53 18.69
CA GLN A 117 -3.07 -1.12 19.08
C GLN A 117 -4.07 -0.26 18.30
N ARG A 118 -4.83 -0.84 17.35
CA ARG A 118 -5.86 -0.09 16.62
C ARG A 118 -7.03 0.20 17.57
N GLU A 119 -7.25 1.48 17.89
CA GLU A 119 -8.38 1.94 18.71
C GLU A 119 -9.69 1.99 17.90
#